data_AF-A0A1Q9NTS4-F1
#
_entry.id   AF-A0A1Q9NTS4-F1
#
_cell.length_a   1.000
_cell.length_b   1.000
_cell.length_c   1.000
_cell.angle_alpha   90.00
_cell.angle_beta   90.00
_cell.angle_gamma   90.00
#
_symmetry.space_group_name_H-M   'P 1'
#
loop_
_entity.id
_entity.type
_entity.pdbx_description
1 polymer ?
#
loop_
_entity_poly.entity_id
_entity_poly.type
_entity_poly.pdbx_seq_one_letter_code
_entity_poly.pdbx_strand_id
1 'polypeptide(L)'
;MQHNFESSPSSIIDDNIIGGITASLLNFSSFTGLDEGNIDAITMGDNKLNYFYDDNFIVCLETNKEIKGNLIQKVLKNIHNSFLFRFISFLKTNKVINTKIFSSFKAKIFEILKYHRLLPKSNELL
;
A
#
# COMPACT_ATOMS: atom_id res chain seq x y z
N MET A 1 -14.73 -36.98 3.90
CA MET A 1 -15.17 -35.96 2.93
C MET A 1 -14.10 -34.88 2.90
N GLN A 2 -13.27 -34.87 1.86
CA GLN A 2 -12.24 -33.86 1.63
C GLN A 2 -12.92 -32.59 1.10
N HIS A 3 -12.76 -31.46 1.79
CA HIS A 3 -13.12 -30.17 1.24
C HIS A 3 -12.01 -29.73 0.28
N ASN A 4 -12.33 -29.71 -1.01
CA ASN A 4 -11.48 -29.16 -2.05
C ASN A 4 -11.20 -27.68 -1.77
N PHE A 5 -9.92 -27.36 -1.57
CA PHE A 5 -9.38 -25.99 -1.51
C PHE A 5 -9.01 -25.46 -2.91
N GLU A 6 -9.76 -25.85 -3.94
CA GLU A 6 -9.50 -25.40 -5.30
C GLU A 6 -10.61 -24.48 -5.79
N SER A 7 -10.18 -23.31 -6.28
CA SER A 7 -10.96 -22.26 -6.94
C SER A 7 -11.84 -21.37 -6.05
N SER A 8 -11.22 -20.65 -5.11
CA SER A 8 -11.78 -19.33 -4.76
C SER A 8 -11.25 -18.32 -5.78
N PRO A 9 -12.10 -17.60 -6.53
CA PRO A 9 -11.65 -16.47 -7.33
C PRO A 9 -10.99 -15.49 -6.37
N SER A 10 -9.76 -15.05 -6.71
CA SER A 10 -8.92 -14.12 -5.94
C SER A 10 -9.78 -13.22 -5.06
N SER A 11 -9.89 -13.59 -3.78
CA SER A 11 -10.86 -13.02 -2.87
C SER A 11 -10.58 -11.53 -2.77
N ILE A 12 -11.55 -10.71 -3.16
CA ILE A 12 -11.57 -9.29 -2.87
C ILE A 12 -11.49 -9.18 -1.35
N ILE A 13 -10.28 -8.97 -0.82
CA ILE A 13 -10.12 -8.62 0.58
C ILE A 13 -10.76 -7.24 0.71
N ASP A 14 -11.84 -7.17 1.49
CA ASP A 14 -12.57 -5.93 1.77
C ASP A 14 -11.59 -4.86 2.27
N ASP A 15 -11.71 -3.63 1.76
CA ASP A 15 -10.87 -2.48 2.15
C ASP A 15 -10.84 -2.28 3.68
N ASN A 16 -11.93 -2.65 4.37
CA ASN A 16 -12.02 -2.62 5.83
C ASN A 16 -11.14 -3.67 6.53
N ILE A 17 -10.97 -4.85 5.91
CA ILE A 17 -10.11 -5.92 6.42
C ILE A 17 -8.64 -5.51 6.29
N ILE A 18 -8.25 -4.94 5.14
CA ILE A 18 -6.88 -4.43 4.93
C ILE A 18 -6.56 -3.33 5.95
N GLY A 19 -7.49 -2.40 6.16
CA GLY A 19 -7.35 -1.35 7.17
C GLY A 19 -7.18 -1.90 8.58
N GLY A 20 -8.01 -2.87 8.99
CA GLY A 20 -7.93 -3.51 10.30
C GLY A 20 -6.63 -4.29 10.53
N ILE A 21 -6.17 -5.06 9.53
CA ILE A 21 -4.90 -5.79 9.59
C ILE A 21 -3.73 -4.81 9.71
N THR A 22 -3.73 -3.75 8.89
CA THR A 22 -2.66 -2.75 8.89
C THR A 22 -2.58 -2.03 10.24
N ALA A 23 -3.71 -1.59 10.80
CA ALA A 23 -3.76 -0.93 12.11
C ALA A 23 -3.27 -1.86 13.25
N SER A 24 -3.68 -3.13 13.21
CA SER A 24 -3.26 -4.13 14.19
C SER A 24 -1.75 -4.39 14.14
N LEU A 25 -1.19 -4.47 12.93
CA LEU A 25 0.25 -4.66 12.72
C LEU A 25 1.05 -3.46 13.20
N LEU A 26 0.61 -2.23 12.91
CA LEU A 26 1.25 -1.03 13.42
C LEU A 26 1.26 -0.99 14.94
N ASN A 27 0.12 -1.30 15.58
CA ASN A 27 0.02 -1.35 17.03
C ASN A 27 0.90 -2.45 17.66
N PHE A 28 1.08 -3.57 16.97
CA PHE A 28 2.03 -4.60 17.38
C PHE A 28 3.48 -4.14 17.25
N SER A 29 3.84 -3.44 16.16
CA SER A 29 5.19 -2.92 15.96
C SER A 29 5.57 -1.87 17.01
N SER A 30 4.65 -0.96 17.37
CA SER A 30 4.91 0.05 18.40
C SER A 30 5.10 -0.57 19.78
N PHE A 31 4.38 -1.65 20.11
CA PHE A 31 4.51 -2.35 21.40
C PHE A 31 5.81 -3.15 21.51
N THR A 32 6.37 -3.60 20.39
CA THR A 32 7.60 -4.41 20.36
C THR A 32 8.88 -3.57 20.36
N GLY A 33 8.78 -2.25 20.50
CA GLY A 33 9.92 -1.33 20.48
C GLY A 33 10.55 -1.19 19.09
N LEU A 34 9.79 -1.54 18.04
CA LEU A 34 10.17 -1.27 16.67
C LEU A 34 9.67 0.15 16.35
N ASP A 35 10.57 1.13 16.44
CA ASP A 35 10.34 2.56 16.11
C ASP A 35 9.60 2.77 14.75
N GLU A 36 9.02 3.95 14.56
CA GLU A 36 8.35 4.40 13.33
C GLU A 36 9.08 3.95 12.05
N GLY A 37 8.38 3.28 11.14
CA GLY A 37 8.91 2.85 9.84
C GLY A 37 9.51 1.43 9.77
N ASN A 38 9.28 0.55 10.75
CA ASN A 38 9.91 -0.78 10.80
C ASN A 38 9.13 -1.93 10.12
N ILE A 39 7.85 -1.76 9.76
CA ILE A 39 7.19 -2.75 8.90
C ILE A 39 7.56 -2.44 7.45
N ASP A 40 8.59 -3.11 6.94
CA ASP A 40 9.01 -2.97 5.54
C ASP A 40 8.05 -3.69 4.57
N ALA A 41 7.77 -4.97 4.85
CA ALA A 41 6.90 -5.79 4.01
C ALA A 41 6.35 -7.03 4.73
N ILE A 42 5.17 -7.48 4.31
CA ILE A 42 4.62 -8.81 4.62
C ILE A 42 4.75 -9.67 3.38
N THR A 43 5.39 -10.83 3.50
CA THR A 43 5.50 -11.79 2.39
C THR A 43 4.28 -12.72 2.38
N MET A 44 3.61 -12.83 1.23
CA MET A 44 2.41 -13.62 1.01
C MET A 44 2.62 -14.52 -0.21
N GLY A 45 3.24 -15.69 0.00
CA GLY A 45 3.61 -16.60 -1.09
C GLY A 45 4.62 -15.96 -2.05
N ASP A 46 4.21 -15.78 -3.31
CA ASP A 46 5.03 -15.13 -4.35
C ASP A 46 4.94 -13.60 -4.34
N ASN A 47 4.07 -13.03 -3.50
CA ASN A 47 3.87 -11.59 -3.38
C ASN A 47 4.45 -11.05 -2.08
N LYS A 48 4.66 -9.74 -2.05
CA LYS A 48 5.03 -8.94 -0.89
C LYS A 48 4.13 -7.72 -0.85
N LEU A 49 3.48 -7.50 0.28
CA LEU A 49 2.78 -6.25 0.58
C LEU A 49 3.75 -5.34 1.33
N ASN A 50 4.23 -4.29 0.68
CA ASN A 50 5.25 -3.40 1.20
C ASN A 50 4.61 -2.13 1.76
N TYR A 51 5.18 -1.58 2.82
CA TYR A 51 4.59 -0.46 3.55
C TYR A 51 5.58 0.71 3.66
N PHE A 52 5.02 1.92 3.66
CA PHE A 52 5.68 3.13 4.09
C PHE A 52 4.65 4.01 4.79
N TYR A 53 4.96 4.50 5.97
CA TYR A 53 4.01 5.26 6.80
C TYR A 53 4.72 6.31 7.65
N ASP A 54 3.94 7.31 8.05
CA ASP A 54 4.26 8.28 9.08
C ASP A 54 3.06 8.42 10.04
N ASP A 55 3.07 9.43 10.89
CA ASP A 55 1.97 9.74 11.81
C ASP A 55 0.64 10.10 11.13
N ASN A 56 0.65 10.41 9.84
CA ASN A 56 -0.52 10.92 9.11
C ASN A 56 -1.23 9.81 8.33
N PHE A 57 -0.50 9.02 7.55
CA PHE A 57 -1.09 7.95 6.74
C PHE A 57 -0.09 6.89 6.30
N ILE A 58 -0.62 5.84 5.70
CA ILE A 58 0.11 4.65 5.27
C ILE A 58 -0.07 4.49 3.77
N VAL A 59 1.02 4.16 3.08
CA VAL A 59 1.01 3.73 1.68
C VAL A 59 1.43 2.28 1.63
N CYS A 60 0.59 1.46 1.00
CA CYS A 60 0.86 0.05 0.76
C CYS A 60 1.03 -0.22 -0.74
N LEU A 61 2.00 -1.05 -1.12
CA LEU A 61 2.19 -1.51 -2.49
C LEU A 61 2.45 -3.01 -2.53
N GLU A 62 1.54 -3.74 -3.16
CA GLU A 62 1.74 -5.17 -3.45
C GLU A 62 2.67 -5.33 -4.66
N THR A 63 3.65 -6.21 -4.54
CA THR A 63 4.65 -6.52 -5.57
C THR A 63 4.98 -8.00 -5.59
N ASN A 64 5.43 -8.54 -6.71
CA ASN A 64 6.10 -9.85 -6.72
C ASN A 64 7.39 -9.79 -5.85
N LYS A 65 7.71 -10.88 -5.14
CA LYS A 65 8.89 -11.03 -4.27
C LYS A 65 10.24 -10.71 -4.92
N GLU A 66 10.32 -10.79 -6.25
CA GLU A 66 11.52 -10.53 -7.07
C GLU A 66 11.88 -9.05 -7.21
N ILE A 67 10.92 -8.14 -6.97
CA ILE A 67 11.18 -6.71 -7.08
C ILE A 67 12.09 -6.26 -5.93
N LYS A 68 13.14 -5.50 -6.25
CA LYS A 68 14.12 -5.05 -5.26
C LYS A 68 13.50 -4.09 -4.24
N GLY A 69 13.68 -4.38 -2.95
CA GLY A 69 13.11 -3.58 -1.86
C GLY A 69 13.51 -2.11 -1.87
N ASN A 70 14.75 -1.78 -2.26
CA ASN A 70 15.19 -0.38 -2.36
C ASN A 70 14.42 0.45 -3.40
N LEU A 71 14.03 -0.16 -4.54
CA LEU A 71 13.19 0.48 -5.55
C LEU A 71 11.78 0.70 -5.01
N ILE A 72 11.23 -0.31 -4.33
CA ILE A 72 9.89 -0.26 -3.73
C ILE A 72 9.82 0.86 -2.69
N GLN A 73 10.78 0.91 -1.77
CA GLN A 73 10.86 1.97 -0.75
C GLN A 73 10.95 3.37 -1.37
N LYS A 74 11.75 3.53 -2.45
CA LYS A 74 11.80 4.80 -3.19
C LYS A 74 10.46 5.19 -3.80
N VAL A 75 9.72 4.23 -4.37
CA VAL A 75 8.40 4.45 -4.96
C VAL A 75 7.37 4.79 -3.90
N LEU A 76 7.30 4.02 -2.82
CA LEU A 76 6.39 4.24 -1.70
C LEU A 76 6.60 5.62 -1.09
N LYS A 77 7.86 6.00 -0.80
CA LYS A 77 8.20 7.33 -0.29
C LYS A 77 7.82 8.46 -1.27
N ASN A 78 7.96 8.24 -2.57
CA ASN A 78 7.56 9.22 -3.59
C ASN A 78 6.03 9.41 -3.63
N ILE A 79 5.28 8.31 -3.61
CA ILE A 79 3.80 8.32 -3.53
C ILE A 79 3.36 9.04 -2.25
N HIS A 80 3.93 8.65 -1.11
CA HIS A 80 3.66 9.24 0.19
C HIS A 80 3.90 10.76 0.17
N ASN A 81 5.12 11.20 -0.13
CA ASN A 81 5.46 12.62 -0.10
C ASN A 81 4.61 13.44 -1.09
N SER A 82 4.31 12.88 -2.27
CA SER A 82 3.43 13.53 -3.24
C SER A 82 1.99 13.67 -2.74
N PHE A 83 1.48 12.66 -2.03
CA PHE A 83 0.13 12.68 -1.44
C PHE A 83 0.08 13.68 -0.28
N LEU A 84 1.03 13.58 0.64
CA LEU A 84 1.17 14.47 1.80
C LEU A 84 1.24 15.92 1.33
N PHE A 85 2.15 16.25 0.42
CA PHE A 85 2.30 17.61 -0.11
C PHE A 85 0.98 18.19 -0.64
N ARG A 86 0.20 17.37 -1.34
CA ARG A 86 -1.06 17.80 -1.96
C ARG A 86 -2.22 17.92 -0.98
N PHE A 87 -2.27 17.08 0.06
CA PHE A 87 -3.47 16.95 0.89
C PHE A 87 -3.25 17.21 2.39
N ILE A 88 -2.03 17.52 2.86
CA ILE A 88 -1.73 17.69 4.29
C ILE A 88 -2.61 18.72 4.99
N SER A 89 -2.94 19.82 4.31
CA SER A 89 -3.85 20.83 4.85
C SER A 89 -5.24 20.26 5.12
N PHE A 90 -5.74 19.37 4.24
CA PHE A 90 -7.04 18.73 4.42
C PHE A 90 -7.00 17.69 5.53
N LEU A 91 -5.92 16.89 5.60
CA LEU A 91 -5.73 15.88 6.64
C LEU A 91 -5.68 16.50 8.04
N LYS A 92 -4.97 17.63 8.22
CA LYS A 92 -4.82 18.27 9.53
C LYS A 92 -6.07 19.02 10.01
N THR A 93 -6.88 19.54 9.10
CA THR A 93 -7.99 20.43 9.45
C THR A 93 -9.30 19.67 9.71
N ASN A 94 -9.46 18.48 9.13
CA ASN A 94 -10.73 17.76 9.13
C ASN A 94 -10.66 16.48 9.97
N LYS A 95 -11.60 16.33 10.92
CA LYS A 95 -11.75 15.08 11.69
C LYS A 95 -12.37 13.93 10.89
N VAL A 96 -13.12 14.26 9.84
CA VAL A 96 -13.75 13.30 8.92
C VAL A 96 -13.48 13.76 7.50
N ILE A 97 -12.99 12.87 6.65
CA ILE A 97 -12.52 13.21 5.32
C ILE A 97 -13.34 12.47 4.27
N ASN A 98 -13.93 13.23 3.34
CA ASN A 98 -14.54 12.65 2.15
C ASN A 98 -13.45 12.19 1.18
N THR A 99 -13.27 10.88 1.05
CA THR A 99 -12.20 10.27 0.22
C THR A 99 -12.30 10.61 -1.26
N LYS A 100 -13.44 11.12 -1.75
CA LYS A 100 -13.58 11.60 -3.14
C LYS A 100 -12.57 12.69 -3.49
N ILE A 101 -12.11 13.48 -2.51
CA ILE A 101 -11.08 14.50 -2.74
C ILE A 101 -9.75 13.92 -3.24
N PHE A 102 -9.47 12.66 -2.89
CA PHE A 102 -8.25 11.95 -3.28
C PHE A 102 -8.33 11.32 -4.67
N SER A 103 -9.50 11.29 -5.31
CA SER A 103 -9.70 10.69 -6.64
C SER A 103 -8.74 11.28 -7.69
N SER A 104 -8.46 12.58 -7.60
CA SER A 104 -7.53 13.29 -8.46
C SER A 104 -6.07 12.81 -8.36
N PHE A 105 -5.73 12.07 -7.29
CA PHE A 105 -4.39 11.55 -7.07
C PHE A 105 -4.13 10.22 -7.79
N LYS A 106 -5.18 9.51 -8.22
CA LYS A 106 -5.05 8.24 -8.94
C LYS A 106 -4.11 8.37 -10.15
N ALA A 107 -4.26 9.42 -10.94
CA ALA A 107 -3.39 9.68 -12.10
C ALA A 107 -1.91 9.84 -11.71
N LYS A 108 -1.62 10.46 -10.56
CA LYS A 108 -0.25 10.64 -10.05
C LYS A 108 0.37 9.31 -9.61
N ILE A 109 -0.41 8.44 -8.97
CA ILE A 109 0.04 7.07 -8.63
C ILE A 109 0.46 6.33 -9.91
N PHE A 110 -0.39 6.36 -10.95
CA PHE A 110 -0.08 5.72 -12.23
C PHE A 110 1.20 6.27 -12.88
N GLU A 111 1.38 7.60 -12.89
CA GLU A 111 2.58 8.26 -13.41
C GLU A 111 3.85 7.75 -12.71
N ILE A 112 3.83 7.71 -11.37
CA ILE A 112 4.97 7.25 -10.56
C ILE A 112 5.27 5.77 -10.84
N LEU A 113 4.26 4.90 -10.84
CA LEU A 113 4.44 3.47 -11.11
C LEU A 113 4.97 3.22 -12.53
N LYS A 114 4.48 3.96 -13.52
CA LYS A 114 4.93 3.88 -14.92
C LYS A 114 6.39 4.30 -15.05
N TYR A 115 6.76 5.43 -14.45
CA TYR A 115 8.14 5.93 -14.47
C TYR A 115 9.14 4.91 -13.90
N HIS A 116 8.75 4.22 -12.82
CA HIS A 116 9.58 3.20 -12.18
C HIS A 116 9.44 1.78 -12.77
N ARG A 117 8.66 1.61 -13.85
CA ARG A 117 8.39 0.32 -14.52
C ARG A 117 7.84 -0.75 -13.55
N LEU A 118 6.99 -0.32 -12.61
CA LEU A 118 6.32 -1.20 -11.63
C LEU A 118 4.87 -1.53 -12.01
N LEU A 119 4.41 -1.07 -13.17
CA LEU A 119 3.15 -1.54 -13.71
C LEU A 119 3.32 -2.99 -14.19
N PRO A 120 2.30 -3.85 -14.00
CA PRO A 120 2.31 -5.19 -14.57
C PRO A 120 2.61 -5.13 -16.07
N LYS A 121 3.43 -6.05 -16.57
CA LYS A 121 3.55 -6.25 -18.02
C LYS A 121 2.20 -6.77 -18.49
N SER A 122 1.37 -5.91 -19.08
CA SER A 122 0.18 -6.36 -19.76
C SER A 122 0.62 -7.20 -20.97
N ASN A 123 0.26 -8.47 -21.02
CA ASN A 123 0.34 -9.24 -22.26
C ASN A 123 -0.72 -8.82 -23.28
N GLU A 124 -1.61 -7.88 -22.94
CA GLU A 124 -2.63 -7.36 -23.84
C GLU A 124 -2.80 -5.86 -23.54
N LEU A 125 -2.19 -5.01 -24.36
CA LEU A 125 -2.55 -3.61 -24.66
C LEU A 125 -1.40 -2.99 -25.49
N LEU A 126 -1.14 -3.61 -26.64
CA LEU A 126 -0.57 -2.99 -27.83
C LEU A 126 -1.40 -3.44 -29.02
#